data_AF-A0A434GGQ9-F1
#
_entry.id   AF-A0A434GGQ9-F1
#
_cell.length_a   1.000
_cell.length_b   1.000
_cell.length_c   1.000
_cell.angle_alpha   90.00
_cell.angle_beta   90.00
_cell.angle_gamma   90.00
#
_symmetry.space_group_name_H-M   'P 1'
#
loop_
_entity.id
_entity.type
_entity.pdbx_description
1 polymer ?
#
loop_
_entity_poly.entity_id
_entity_poly.type
_entity_poly.pdbx_seq_one_letter_code
_entity_poly.pdbx_strand_id
1 'polypeptide(L)' 'MTLRIIPATLRDLSYIAANLRPQDRAEIDCQLDHWSPALLALTALQGFAYVAELDGNPEAGFGAAEQRGGLWIAWSWG' A
#
# COMPACT_ATOMS: atom_id res chain seq x y z
N MET A 1 0.45 0.14 -23.14
CA MET A 1 0.25 0.60 -21.76
C MET A 1 -1.22 0.53 -21.43
N THR A 2 -1.58 -0.55 -20.74
CA THR A 2 -2.89 -0.71 -20.12
C THR A 2 -2.73 -0.34 -18.65
N LEU A 3 -3.51 0.63 -18.17
CA LEU A 3 -3.55 1.03 -16.78
C LEU A 3 -4.90 0.63 -16.18
N ARG A 4 -4.86 -0.03 -15.02
CA ARG A 4 -6.05 -0.49 -14.31
C ARG A 4 -5.95 -0.17 -12.83
N ILE A 5 -7.08 0.16 -12.23
CA ILE A 5 -7.23 0.21 -10.78
C ILE A 5 -8.00 -1.03 -10.38
N ILE A 6 -7.38 -1.90 -9.60
CA ILE A 6 -7.97 -3.17 -9.18
C ILE A 6 -7.95 -3.28 -7.65
N PRO A 7 -8.88 -4.03 -7.03
CA PRO A 7 -8.80 -4.34 -5.60
C PRO A 7 -7.43 -4.96 -5.28
N ALA A 8 -6.79 -4.45 -4.22
CA ALA A 8 -5.47 -4.91 -3.84
C ALA A 8 -5.53 -6.31 -3.21
N THR A 9 -4.57 -7.17 -3.52
CA THR A 9 -4.34 -8.40 -2.78
C THR A 9 -3.12 -8.27 -1.85
N LEU A 10 -3.00 -9.20 -0.89
CA LEU A 10 -1.80 -9.29 -0.04
C LEU A 10 -0.53 -9.46 -0.87
N ARG A 11 -0.59 -10.20 -1.98
CA ARG A 11 0.55 -10.40 -2.88
C ARG A 11 1.00 -9.08 -3.49
N ASP A 12 0.06 -8.30 -4.03
CA ASP A 12 0.38 -7.06 -4.76
C ASP A 12 1.02 -6.05 -3.82
N LEU A 13 0.40 -5.81 -2.66
CA LEU A 13 0.90 -4.88 -1.67
C LEU A 13 2.23 -5.34 -1.05
N SER A 14 2.40 -6.65 -0.80
CA SER A 14 3.69 -7.15 -0.30
C SER A 14 4.81 -6.97 -1.34
N TYR A 15 4.49 -7.15 -2.62
CA TYR A 15 5.45 -6.94 -3.70
C TYR A 15 5.84 -5.46 -3.83
N ILE A 16 4.87 -4.54 -3.86
CA ILE A 16 5.14 -3.11 -3.91
C ILE A 16 5.93 -2.68 -2.66
N ALA A 17 5.55 -3.14 -1.47
CA ALA A 17 6.23 -2.80 -0.21
C ALA A 17 7.68 -3.30 -0.16
N ALA A 18 8.01 -4.39 -0.88
CA ALA A 18 9.38 -4.88 -1.01
C ALA A 18 10.22 -4.04 -1.99
N ASN A 19 9.57 -3.26 -2.86
CA ASN A 19 10.21 -2.50 -3.94
C ASN A 19 9.95 -0.98 -3.84
N LEU A 20 9.60 -0.48 -2.65
CA LEU A 20 9.30 0.93 -2.44
C LEU A 20 10.41 1.84 -2.96
N ARG A 21 10.00 2.96 -3.55
CA ARG A 21 10.91 4.09 -3.77
C ARG A 21 11.53 4.56 -2.45
N PRO A 22 12.78 5.08 -2.46
CA PRO A 22 13.45 5.53 -1.25
C PRO A 22 12.64 6.55 -0.42
N GLN A 23 11.87 7.43 -1.09
CA GLN A 23 11.05 8.43 -0.43
C GLN A 23 9.88 7.80 0.34
N ASP A 24 9.18 6.84 -0.27
CA ASP A 24 8.07 6.15 0.38
C ASP A 24 8.57 5.27 1.53
N ARG A 25 9.72 4.60 1.35
CA ARG A 25 10.38 3.88 2.45
C ARG A 25 10.72 4.83 3.60
N ALA A 26 11.28 6.00 3.33
CA ALA A 26 11.61 6.97 4.36
C ALA A 26 10.36 7.45 5.12
N GLU A 27 9.23 7.63 4.43
CA GLU A 27 7.95 7.97 5.07
C GLU A 27 7.46 6.85 6.00
N ILE A 28 7.53 5.59 5.56
CA ILE A 28 7.19 4.43 6.39
C ILE A 28 8.11 4.35 7.62
N ASP A 29 9.41 4.55 7.42
CA ASP A 29 10.41 4.50 8.49
C ASP A 29 10.22 5.61 9.54
N CYS A 30 9.52 6.71 9.22
CA CYS A 30 9.11 7.71 10.21
C CYS A 30 7.97 7.25 11.14
N GLN A 31 7.22 6.22 10.74
CA GLN A 31 6.03 5.75 11.46
C GLN A 31 6.26 4.39 12.15
N LEU A 32 7.12 3.55 11.57
CA LEU A 32 7.31 2.16 11.97
C LEU A 32 8.80 1.82 12.12
N ASP A 33 9.23 1.52 13.35
CA ASP A 33 10.62 1.16 13.65
C ASP A 33 11.01 -0.24 13.14
N HIS A 34 10.07 -1.18 13.15
CA HIS A 34 10.29 -2.58 12.79
C HIS A 34 9.15 -3.07 11.91
N TRP A 35 9.38 -3.10 10.59
CA TRP A 35 8.39 -3.55 9.63
C TRP A 35 8.99 -4.51 8.61
N SER A 36 8.10 -5.29 7.99
CA SER A 36 8.39 -6.12 6.83
C SER A 36 7.37 -5.84 5.74
N PRO A 37 7.68 -6.09 4.45
CA PRO A 37 6.71 -5.88 3.37
C PRO A 37 5.36 -6.57 3.61
N ALA A 38 5.38 -7.79 4.16
CA ALA A 38 4.17 -8.51 4.51
C ALA A 38 3.38 -7.85 5.63
N LEU A 39 4.07 -7.34 6.68
CA LEU A 39 3.41 -6.63 7.77
C LEU A 39 2.77 -5.32 7.28
N LEU A 40 3.50 -4.55 6.46
CA LEU A 40 2.99 -3.30 5.90
C LEU A 40 1.75 -3.56 5.02
N ALA A 41 1.81 -4.59 4.17
CA ALA A 41 0.69 -4.99 3.33
C ALA A 41 -0.54 -5.43 4.13
N LEU A 42 -0.36 -6.18 5.23
CA LEU A 42 -1.46 -6.57 6.11
C LEU A 42 -2.13 -5.35 6.78
N THR A 43 -1.33 -4.37 7.22
CA THR A 43 -1.85 -3.11 7.79
C THR A 43 -2.65 -2.32 6.76
N ALA A 44 -2.12 -2.22 5.54
CA ALA A 44 -2.78 -1.54 4.43
C ALA A 44 -4.14 -2.16 4.04
N LEU A 45 -4.31 -3.47 4.24
CA LEU A 45 -5.56 -4.21 3.97
C LEU A 45 -6.63 -4.10 5.07
N GLN A 46 -6.38 -3.36 6.17
CA GLN A 46 -7.40 -3.19 7.22
C GLN A 46 -8.58 -2.29 6.80
N GLY A 47 -8.50 -1.64 5.65
CA GLY A 47 -9.59 -0.89 5.04
C GLY A 47 -9.81 -1.27 3.58
N PHE A 48 -10.32 -0.33 2.77
CA PHE A 48 -10.31 -0.55 1.33
C PHE A 48 -8.92 -0.25 0.79
N ALA A 49 -8.45 -1.10 -0.12
CA ALA A 49 -7.15 -0.97 -0.74
C ALA A 49 -7.26 -1.32 -2.23
N TYR A 50 -6.57 -0.54 -3.05
CA TYR A 50 -6.50 -0.70 -4.48
C TYR A 50 -5.05 -0.61 -4.94
N VAL A 51 -4.79 -1.17 -6.11
CA VAL A 51 -3.50 -1.12 -6.78
C VAL A 51 -3.67 -0.50 -8.15
N ALA A 52 -2.75 0.40 -8.49
CA ALA A 52 -2.51 0.82 -9.86
C ALA A 52 -1.65 -0.26 -10.55
N GLU A 53 -2.27 -1.00 -11.46
CA GLU A 53 -1.63 -2.01 -12.30
C GLU A 53 -1.21 -1.38 -13.62
N LEU A 54 0.06 -1.54 -14.01
CA LEU A 54 0.58 -1.17 -15.32
C LEU A 54 1.02 -2.41 -16.08
N ASP A 55 0.36 -2.67 -17.21
CA ASP A 55 0.65 -3.83 -18.08
C ASP A 55 0.73 -5.17 -17.30
N GLY A 56 -0.13 -5.34 -16.29
CA GLY A 56 -0.22 -6.53 -15.45
C GLY A 56 0.65 -6.53 -14.19
N ASN A 57 1.49 -5.50 -13.99
CA ASN A 57 2.35 -5.38 -12.82
C ASN A 57 1.79 -4.39 -11.79
N PRO A 58 1.80 -4.72 -10.50
CA PRO A 58 1.40 -3.80 -9.45
C PRO A 58 2.50 -2.75 -9.23
N GLU A 59 2.20 -1.48 -9.51
CA GLU A 59 3.17 -0.37 -9.44
C GLU A 59 3.02 0.48 -8.18
N ALA A 60 1.79 0.72 -7.74
CA ALA A 60 1.53 1.50 -6.53
C ALA A 60 0.24 1.04 -5.85
N GLY A 61 0.23 1.10 -4.51
CA GLY A 61 -0.92 0.81 -3.67
C GLY A 61 -1.48 2.10 -3.09
N PHE A 62 -2.80 2.14 -2.89
CA PHE A 62 -3.45 3.21 -2.14
C PHE A 62 -4.75 2.73 -1.50
N GLY A 63 -5.17 3.43 -0.46
CA GLY A 63 -6.38 3.05 0.26
C GLY A 63 -6.69 4.00 1.40
N ALA A 64 -7.68 3.62 2.19
CA ALA A 64 -7.94 4.26 3.47
C ALA A 64 -8.52 3.25 4.45
N ALA A 65 -8.18 3.45 5.73
CA ALA A 65 -8.74 2.69 6.83
C ALA A 65 -9.37 3.63 7.87
N GLU A 66 -10.48 3.20 8.45
CA GLU A 66 -11.13 3.92 9.54
C GLU A 66 -10.34 3.71 10.83
N GLN A 67 -9.92 4.80 11.46
CA GLN A 67 -9.21 4.75 12.75
C GLN A 67 -10.18 4.84 13.92
N ARG A 68 -11.19 5.70 13.82
CA ARG A 68 -12.18 5.92 14.88
C ARG A 68 -13.41 6.68 14.39
N GLY A 69 -14.60 6.08 14.50
CA GLY A 69 -15.88 6.80 14.48
C GLY A 69 -16.07 7.74 13.29
N GLY A 70 -15.83 7.25 12.07
CA GLY A 70 -15.91 8.02 10.83
C GLY A 70 -14.66 8.83 10.48
N LEU A 71 -13.59 8.77 11.30
CA LEU A 71 -12.28 9.31 10.95
C LEU A 71 -11.50 8.29 10.12
N TRP A 72 -11.20 8.65 8.88
CA TRP A 72 -10.43 7.83 7.94
C TRP A 72 -9.05 8.42 7.72
N ILE A 73 -8.04 7.55 7.66
CA ILE A 73 -6.69 7.92 7.22
C ILE A 73 -6.43 7.25 5.89
N ALA A 74 -6.11 8.06 4.89
CA ALA A 74 -5.70 7.60 3.57
C ALA A 74 -4.18 7.37 3.53
N TRP A 75 -3.75 6.49 2.64
CA TRP A 75 -2.35 6.18 2.41
C TRP A 75 -2.13 5.88 0.93
N SER A 76 -0.91 6.09 0.47
CA SER A 76 -0.45 5.67 -0.85
C SER A 76 1.06 5.48 -0.84
N TRP A 77 1.56 4.46 -1.53
CA TRP A 77 2.98 4.20 -1.66
C TRP A 77 3.24 3.28 -2.85
N GLY A 78 4.47 3.33 -3.38
CA GLY A 78 4.89 2.55 -4.55
C GLY A 78 6.15 3.16 -5.12
#